data_AF-A0A7W1L4F9-F1
#
_entry.id   AF-A0A7W1L4F9-F1
#
_cell.length_a   1.000
_cell.length_b   1.000
_cell.length_c   1.000
_cell.angle_alpha   90.00
_cell.angle_beta   90.00
_cell.angle_gamma   90.00
#
_symmetry.space_group_name_H-M   'P 1'
#
loop_
_entity.id
_entity.type
_entity.pdbx_description
1 polymer ?
#
loop_
_entity_poly.entity_id
_entity_poly.type
_entity_poly.pdbx_seq_one_letter_code
_entity_poly.pdbx_strand_id
1 'polypeptide(L)'
;MTESVSTSTLFGGNVPFLEEQYESYLANPGSVAADWRVYFDSLRGDASDISHAPVIASFIELAKDRRVAGAMVDATTMHKQVVVLRLISKFRTLGMFHADVDPLKRQDPRYIPDLDLASYRFTDADLDTEFDVGSFKAGAPRMRLRD
;
A
#
# COMPACT_ATOMS: atom_id res chain seq x y z
N MET A 1 3.76 -40.81 40.08
CA MET A 1 5.09 -40.30 39.68
C MET A 1 5.22 -40.43 38.16
N THR A 2 4.40 -39.72 37.39
CA THR A 2 4.34 -39.79 35.91
C THR A 2 3.67 -38.53 35.33
N GLU A 3 4.09 -37.33 35.75
CA GLU A 3 3.44 -36.08 35.30
C GLU A 3 4.42 -35.02 34.77
N SER A 4 5.67 -35.40 34.49
CA SER A 4 6.69 -34.46 34.00
C SER A 4 7.17 -34.72 32.57
N VAL A 5 6.67 -35.78 31.90
CA VAL A 5 7.09 -36.14 30.53
C VAL A 5 6.26 -35.42 29.46
N SER A 6 5.03 -35.02 29.79
CA SER A 6 4.07 -34.50 28.79
C SER A 6 4.23 -33.02 28.46
N THR A 7 4.91 -32.23 29.29
CA THR A 7 4.89 -30.76 29.17
C THR A 7 6.11 -30.20 28.43
N SER A 8 7.19 -30.99 28.27
CA SER A 8 8.48 -30.49 27.78
C SER A 8 8.75 -30.75 26.30
N THR A 9 8.06 -31.68 25.65
CA THR A 9 8.32 -32.02 24.24
C THR A 9 7.48 -31.20 23.27
N LEU A 10 6.28 -30.78 23.68
CA LEU A 10 5.28 -30.12 22.84
C LEU A 10 5.30 -28.58 22.92
N PHE A 11 6.00 -27.98 23.89
CA PHE A 11 5.95 -26.53 24.11
C PHE A 11 7.33 -25.86 24.19
N GLY A 12 7.40 -24.65 23.64
CA GLY A 12 8.50 -23.70 23.82
C GLY A 12 9.58 -23.79 22.74
N GLY A 13 10.54 -24.71 22.90
CA GLY A 13 11.76 -24.74 22.07
C GLY A 13 11.70 -25.68 20.85
N ASN A 14 10.86 -26.71 20.90
CA ASN A 14 10.77 -27.72 19.83
C ASN A 14 9.72 -27.40 18.76
N VAL A 15 9.07 -26.24 18.85
CA VAL A 15 7.98 -25.85 17.95
C VAL A 15 8.39 -25.91 16.46
N PRO A 16 9.56 -25.40 16.03
CA PRO A 16 9.96 -25.49 14.63
C PRO A 16 10.11 -26.93 14.12
N PHE A 17 10.63 -27.82 14.98
CA PHE A 17 10.78 -29.24 14.64
C PHE A 17 9.43 -29.95 14.54
N LEU A 18 8.50 -29.66 15.47
CA LEU A 18 7.15 -30.21 15.42
C LEU A 18 6.37 -29.71 14.20
N GLU A 19 6.56 -28.45 13.84
CA GLU A 19 5.95 -27.84 12.65
C GLU A 19 6.45 -28.51 11.38
N GLU A 20 7.77 -28.68 11.21
CA GLU A 20 8.35 -29.41 10.08
C GLU A 20 7.88 -30.89 10.02
N GLN A 21 7.79 -31.54 11.19
CA GLN A 21 7.32 -32.92 11.30
C GLN A 21 5.84 -33.06 10.93
N TYR A 22 5.02 -32.07 11.30
CA TYR A 22 3.60 -32.01 10.97
C TYR A 22 3.37 -31.69 9.49
N GLU A 23 4.14 -30.77 8.92
CA GLU A 23 4.09 -30.47 7.48
C GLU A 23 4.47 -31.67 6.63
N SER A 24 5.49 -32.43 7.05
CA SER A 24 5.85 -33.70 6.41
C SER A 24 4.70 -34.72 6.46
N TYR A 25 4.00 -34.78 7.59
CA TYR A 25 2.80 -35.61 7.74
C TYR A 25 1.64 -35.14 6.82
N LEU A 26 1.39 -33.83 6.70
CA LEU A 26 0.39 -33.28 5.78
C LEU A 26 0.71 -33.58 4.31
N ALA A 27 1.99 -33.57 3.93
CA ALA A 27 2.44 -33.91 2.58
C ALA A 27 2.35 -35.43 2.31
N ASN A 28 2.80 -36.25 3.27
CA ASN A 28 2.74 -37.70 3.20
C ASN A 28 2.67 -38.31 4.61
N PRO A 29 1.54 -38.89 5.03
CA PRO A 29 1.40 -39.53 6.34
C PRO A 29 2.40 -40.67 6.58
N GLY A 30 2.87 -41.35 5.52
CA GLY A 30 3.85 -42.43 5.62
C GLY A 30 5.29 -41.96 5.91
N SER A 31 5.56 -40.66 5.83
CA SER A 31 6.88 -40.07 6.10
C SER A 31 7.22 -39.98 7.59
N VAL A 32 6.21 -40.12 8.46
CA VAL A 32 6.36 -39.97 9.91
C VAL A 32 6.18 -41.30 10.64
N ALA A 33 6.82 -41.44 11.80
CA ALA A 33 6.75 -42.65 12.61
C ALA A 33 5.32 -42.95 13.06
N ALA A 34 5.03 -44.22 13.36
CA ALA A 34 3.67 -44.68 13.65
C ALA A 34 3.04 -43.95 14.85
N ASP A 35 3.82 -43.71 15.91
CA ASP A 35 3.35 -43.01 17.11
C ASP A 35 2.93 -41.55 16.80
N TRP A 36 3.68 -40.89 15.91
CA TRP A 36 3.36 -39.53 15.46
C TRP A 36 2.12 -39.47 14.58
N ARG A 37 1.88 -40.46 13.72
CA ARG A 37 0.63 -40.51 12.93
C ARG A 37 -0.58 -40.61 13.82
N VAL A 38 -0.57 -41.52 14.80
CA VAL A 38 -1.69 -41.69 15.74
C VAL A 38 -1.96 -40.39 16.50
N TYR A 39 -0.90 -39.68 16.90
CA TYR A 39 -1.02 -38.39 17.55
C TYR A 39 -1.62 -37.31 16.63
N PHE A 40 -1.11 -37.16 15.40
CA PHE A 40 -1.60 -36.16 14.45
C PHE A 40 -3.02 -36.47 13.91
N ASP A 41 -3.34 -37.75 13.71
CA ASP A 41 -4.69 -38.20 13.38
C ASP A 41 -5.69 -37.83 14.48
N SER A 42 -5.27 -37.88 15.76
CA SER A 42 -6.11 -37.47 16.90
C SER A 42 -6.34 -35.96 16.99
N LEU A 43 -5.45 -35.17 16.39
CA LEU A 43 -5.49 -33.72 16.41
C LEU A 43 -6.32 -33.13 15.26
N ARG A 44 -6.44 -33.87 14.15
CA ARG A 44 -7.27 -33.47 13.01
C ARG A 44 -8.74 -33.49 13.39
N GLY A 45 -9.38 -32.32 13.29
CA GLY A 45 -10.84 -32.18 13.29
C GLY A 45 -11.44 -32.44 11.90
N ASP A 46 -12.67 -31.96 11.67
CA ASP A 46 -13.38 -32.07 10.38
C ASP A 46 -12.80 -31.19 9.26
N ALA A 47 -11.93 -30.24 9.60
CA ALA A 47 -11.30 -29.34 8.62
C ALA A 47 -9.95 -29.90 8.13
N SER A 48 -9.66 -29.72 6.85
CA SER A 48 -8.34 -30.02 6.29
C SER A 48 -7.33 -28.94 6.70
N ASP A 49 -6.24 -29.35 7.34
CA ASP A 49 -5.16 -28.44 7.72
C ASP A 49 -4.33 -28.00 6.50
N ILE A 50 -3.74 -26.80 6.60
CA ILE A 50 -3.02 -26.12 5.53
C ILE A 50 -1.54 -26.00 5.93
N SER A 51 -0.62 -26.33 5.02
CA SER A 51 0.83 -26.16 5.27
C SER A 51 1.23 -24.68 5.34
N HIS A 52 2.09 -24.33 6.30
CA HIS A 52 2.56 -22.96 6.53
C HIS A 52 3.76 -22.58 5.65
N ALA A 53 4.60 -23.54 5.25
CA ALA A 53 5.74 -23.35 4.36
C ALA A 53 5.45 -22.56 3.07
N PRO A 54 4.39 -22.85 2.27
CA PRO A 54 4.11 -22.08 1.05
C PRO A 54 3.71 -20.64 1.34
N VAL A 55 3.03 -20.40 2.47
CA VAL A 55 2.64 -19.06 2.92
C VAL A 55 3.88 -18.25 3.29
N ILE A 56 4.78 -18.83 4.09
CA ILE A 56 6.05 -18.18 4.47
C ILE A 56 6.92 -17.92 3.24
N ALA A 57 7.02 -18.88 2.33
CA ALA A 57 7.77 -18.71 1.07
C ALA A 57 7.22 -17.54 0.24
N SER A 58 5.89 -17.40 0.15
CA SER A 58 5.26 -16.27 -0.55
C SER A 58 5.59 -14.93 0.09
N PHE A 59 5.66 -14.84 1.43
CA PHE A 59 6.06 -13.62 2.12
C PHE A 59 7.55 -13.29 1.93
N ILE A 60 8.41 -14.31 1.89
CA ILE A 60 9.84 -14.13 1.58
C ILE A 60 10.01 -13.63 0.14
N GLU A 61 9.28 -14.19 -0.82
CA GLU A 61 9.28 -13.70 -2.20
C GLU A 61 8.74 -12.27 -2.29
N LEU A 62 7.64 -11.96 -1.60
CA LEU A 62 7.08 -10.61 -1.54
C LEU A 62 8.05 -9.59 -0.93
N ALA A 63 8.82 -9.99 0.08
CA ALA A 63 9.85 -9.15 0.69
C ALA A 63 11.05 -8.93 -0.24
N LYS A 64 11.40 -9.93 -1.06
CA LYS A 64 12.43 -9.81 -2.11
C LYS A 64 11.95 -8.93 -3.26
N ASP A 65 10.66 -9.04 -3.62
CA ASP A 65 9.96 -8.13 -4.52
C ASP A 65 9.70 -6.79 -3.83
N ARG A 66 10.77 -6.02 -3.65
CA ARG A 66 10.80 -4.64 -3.14
C ARG A 66 9.88 -3.68 -3.93
N ARG A 67 9.23 -4.13 -5.00
CA ARG A 67 8.17 -3.41 -5.70
C ARG A 67 6.97 -3.09 -4.79
N VAL A 68 6.70 -3.89 -3.75
CA VAL A 68 5.67 -3.55 -2.74
C VAL A 68 6.16 -2.49 -1.74
N ALA A 69 7.47 -2.29 -1.61
CA ALA A 69 8.05 -1.12 -0.93
C ALA A 69 8.03 0.15 -1.82
N GLY A 70 7.29 0.13 -2.94
CA GLY A 70 7.15 1.23 -3.89
C GLY A 70 6.10 2.29 -3.56
N ALA A 71 5.48 2.25 -2.38
CA ALA A 71 4.51 3.28 -1.98
C ALA A 71 4.75 3.75 -0.54
N MET A 72 5.99 4.11 -0.20
CA MET A 72 6.14 5.22 0.74
C MET A 72 5.67 6.45 -0.01
N VAL A 73 4.36 6.68 0.03
CA VAL A 73 3.74 7.87 -0.54
C VAL A 73 4.43 9.05 0.11
N ASP A 74 5.27 9.73 -0.66
CA ASP A 74 6.02 10.86 -0.18
C ASP A 74 5.02 11.91 0.36
N ALA A 75 5.12 12.20 1.66
CA ALA A 75 4.22 13.13 2.33
C ALA A 75 4.20 14.50 1.66
N THR A 76 5.32 14.89 1.02
CA THR A 76 5.40 16.15 0.27
C THR A 76 4.59 16.09 -1.03
N THR A 77 4.64 14.97 -1.74
CA THR A 77 3.82 14.72 -2.94
C THR A 77 2.32 14.72 -2.61
N MET A 78 1.92 14.11 -1.49
CA MET A 78 0.51 14.18 -1.04
C MET A 78 0.08 15.58 -0.63
N HIS A 79 0.95 16.34 0.03
CA HIS A 79 0.66 17.73 0.33
C HIS A 79 0.44 18.54 -0.95
N LYS A 80 1.34 18.41 -1.94
CA LYS A 80 1.21 19.06 -3.25
C LYS A 80 -0.09 18.66 -3.94
N GLN A 81 -0.48 17.40 -3.89
CA GLN A 81 -1.75 16.92 -4.45
C GLN A 81 -2.98 17.65 -3.86
N VAL A 82 -3.03 17.83 -2.53
CA VAL A 82 -4.11 18.59 -1.89
C VAL A 82 -4.12 20.05 -2.34
N VAL A 83 -2.93 20.64 -2.49
CA VAL A 83 -2.79 22.03 -2.93
C VAL A 83 -3.24 22.20 -4.39
N VAL A 84 -2.95 21.25 -5.28
CA VAL A 84 -3.44 21.27 -6.67
C VAL A 84 -4.97 21.29 -6.71
N LEU A 85 -5.64 20.43 -5.93
CA LEU A 85 -7.11 20.42 -5.86
C LEU A 85 -7.67 21.74 -5.34
N ARG A 86 -6.98 22.37 -4.37
CA ARG A 86 -7.34 23.70 -3.86
C ARG A 86 -7.19 24.77 -4.95
N LEU A 87 -6.10 24.73 -5.71
CA LEU A 87 -5.82 25.66 -6.81
C LEU A 87 -6.91 25.56 -7.89
N ILE A 88 -7.29 24.34 -8.30
CA ILE A 88 -8.39 24.12 -9.25
C ILE A 88 -9.68 24.77 -8.75
N SER A 89 -10.02 24.58 -7.47
CA SER A 89 -11.21 25.20 -6.86
C SER A 89 -11.14 26.74 -6.86
N LYS A 90 -9.94 27.30 -6.61
CA LYS A 90 -9.70 28.75 -6.68
C LYS A 90 -9.86 29.28 -8.10
N PHE A 91 -9.33 28.62 -9.12
CA PHE A 91 -9.55 29.00 -10.52
C PHE A 91 -11.03 28.94 -10.90
N ARG A 92 -11.79 27.95 -10.41
CA ARG A 92 -13.22 27.84 -10.68
C ARG A 92 -14.05 28.99 -10.09
N THR A 93 -13.62 29.58 -8.98
CA THR A 93 -14.36 30.63 -8.26
C THR A 93 -13.85 32.03 -8.57
N LEU A 94 -12.53 32.19 -8.73
CA LEU A 94 -11.86 33.48 -8.91
C LEU A 94 -11.32 33.70 -10.33
N GLY A 95 -11.33 32.68 -11.20
CA GLY A 95 -10.76 32.77 -12.55
C GLY A 95 -11.38 33.87 -13.41
N MET A 96 -12.64 34.23 -13.17
CA MET A 96 -13.30 35.35 -13.86
C MET A 96 -12.55 36.68 -13.69
N PHE A 97 -11.94 36.91 -12.53
CA PHE A 97 -11.18 38.15 -12.27
C PHE A 97 -9.82 38.19 -12.96
N HIS A 98 -9.33 37.05 -13.42
CA HIS A 98 -8.05 36.91 -14.13
C HIS A 98 -8.24 36.73 -15.65
N ALA A 99 -9.47 36.57 -16.12
CA ALA A 99 -9.76 36.37 -17.53
C ALA A 99 -9.58 37.69 -18.34
N ASP A 100 -8.99 37.60 -19.53
CA ASP A 100 -8.87 38.71 -20.48
C ASP A 100 -10.22 38.94 -21.18
N VAL A 101 -11.14 39.62 -20.47
CA VAL A 101 -12.49 39.94 -20.96
C VAL A 101 -12.58 41.29 -21.66
N ASP A 102 -11.60 42.18 -21.46
CA ASP A 102 -11.61 43.54 -22.01
C ASP A 102 -10.79 43.61 -23.30
N PRO A 103 -11.44 43.68 -24.48
CA PRO A 103 -10.72 43.77 -25.76
C PRO A 103 -9.92 45.07 -25.91
N LEU A 104 -10.22 46.10 -25.12
CA LEU A 104 -9.53 47.39 -25.15
C LEU A 104 -8.39 47.48 -24.13
N LYS A 105 -8.23 46.47 -23.27
CA LYS A 105 -7.16 46.35 -22.25
C LYS A 105 -6.96 47.63 -21.45
N ARG A 106 -8.06 48.24 -21.01
CA ARG A 106 -8.03 49.53 -20.30
C ARG A 106 -7.67 49.39 -18.84
N GLN A 107 -7.84 48.20 -18.28
CA GLN A 107 -7.50 47.89 -16.90
C GLN A 107 -6.31 46.93 -16.87
N ASP A 108 -5.36 47.22 -15.99
CA ASP A 108 -4.26 46.29 -15.73
C ASP A 108 -4.81 45.03 -15.04
N PRO A 109 -4.31 43.83 -15.43
CA PRO A 109 -4.69 42.59 -14.78
C PRO A 109 -4.44 42.67 -13.28
N ARG A 110 -5.47 42.34 -12.50
CA ARG A 110 -5.34 42.32 -11.04
C ARG A 110 -4.53 41.10 -10.61
N TYR A 111 -3.46 41.32 -9.85
CA TYR A 111 -2.72 40.24 -9.22
C TYR A 111 -3.55 39.58 -8.11
N ILE A 112 -3.72 38.27 -8.18
CA ILE A 112 -4.45 37.45 -7.21
C ILE A 112 -3.51 36.35 -6.71
N PRO A 113 -2.98 36.46 -5.47
CA PRO A 113 -2.03 35.48 -4.91
C PRO A 113 -2.59 34.04 -4.88
N ASP A 114 -3.90 33.91 -4.67
CA ASP A 114 -4.58 32.60 -4.59
C ASP A 114 -4.57 31.81 -5.91
N LEU A 115 -4.27 32.45 -7.04
CA LEU A 115 -4.18 31.84 -8.38
C LEU A 115 -2.72 31.62 -8.83
N ASP A 116 -1.76 32.13 -8.08
CA ASP A 116 -0.35 32.04 -8.41
C ASP A 116 0.26 30.73 -7.88
N LEU A 117 1.00 30.03 -8.72
CA LEU A 117 1.68 28.77 -8.39
C LEU A 117 2.82 28.99 -7.39
N ALA A 118 3.56 30.10 -7.50
CA ALA A 118 4.70 30.39 -6.64
C ALA A 118 4.27 30.63 -5.19
N SER A 119 3.09 31.21 -4.99
CA SER A 119 2.44 31.39 -3.68
C SER A 119 2.23 30.06 -2.94
N TYR A 120 2.11 28.96 -3.66
CA TYR A 120 1.97 27.60 -3.13
C TYR A 120 3.28 26.80 -3.11
N ARG A 121 4.43 27.44 -3.42
CA ARG A 121 5.76 26.82 -3.49
C ARG A 121 5.89 25.73 -4.55
N PHE A 122 5.10 25.80 -5.63
CA PHE A 122 5.40 25.01 -6.82
C PHE A 122 6.60 25.62 -7.53
N THR A 123 7.47 24.75 -8.01
CA THR A 123 8.64 25.09 -8.82
C THR A 123 8.45 24.60 -10.24
N ASP A 124 9.30 25.06 -11.17
CA ASP A 124 9.24 24.61 -12.57
C ASP A 124 9.41 23.09 -12.71
N ALA A 125 10.12 22.44 -11.77
CA ALA A 125 10.26 20.99 -11.74
C ALA A 125 8.93 20.26 -11.47
N ASP A 126 7.99 20.91 -10.77
CA ASP A 126 6.68 20.34 -10.46
C ASP A 126 5.72 20.39 -11.65
N LEU A 127 6.00 21.22 -12.66
CA LEU A 127 5.15 21.39 -13.84
C LEU A 127 5.03 20.13 -14.71
N ASP A 128 6.05 19.26 -14.67
CA ASP A 128 6.07 17.97 -15.37
C ASP A 128 5.55 16.82 -14.51
N THR A 129 5.16 17.08 -13.26
CA THR A 129 4.65 16.05 -12.34
C THR A 129 3.15 15.81 -12.57
N GLU A 130 2.74 14.54 -12.53
CA GLU A 130 1.35 14.14 -12.71
C GLU A 130 0.55 14.14 -11.39
N PHE A 131 -0.52 14.92 -11.37
CA PHE A 131 -1.46 15.03 -10.26
C PHE A 131 -2.83 14.48 -10.64
N ASP A 132 -3.57 14.00 -9.65
CA ASP A 132 -4.97 13.63 -9.81
C ASP A 132 -5.84 14.89 -9.89
N VAL A 133 -6.74 14.96 -10.88
CA VAL A 133 -7.59 16.15 -11.11
C VAL A 133 -8.91 16.10 -10.32
N GLY A 134 -9.20 14.99 -9.64
CA GLY A 134 -10.36 14.79 -8.80
C GLY A 134 -11.68 15.02 -9.54
N SER A 135 -12.46 16.01 -9.09
CA SER A 135 -13.77 16.35 -9.66
C SER A 135 -13.70 17.16 -10.97
N PHE A 136 -12.50 17.53 -11.41
CA PHE A 136 -12.32 18.33 -12.62
C PHE A 136 -12.41 17.43 -13.86
N LYS A 137 -13.37 17.75 -14.74
CA LYS A 137 -13.63 16.96 -15.95
C LYS A 137 -12.70 17.39 -17.10
N ALA A 138 -11.42 17.12 -16.97
CA ALA A 138 -10.39 17.44 -17.96
C ALA A 138 -10.14 16.32 -19.00
N GLY A 139 -10.82 15.18 -18.85
CA GLY A 139 -10.69 14.02 -19.73
C GLY A 139 -9.94 12.88 -19.04
N ALA A 140 -8.66 13.08 -18.71
CA ALA A 140 -7.86 12.10 -17.98
C ALA A 140 -8.00 12.27 -16.45
N PRO A 141 -7.96 11.18 -15.65
CA PRO A 141 -8.03 11.26 -14.20
C PRO A 141 -6.75 11.84 -13.57
N ARG A 142 -5.62 11.73 -14.27
CA ARG A 142 -4.34 12.34 -13.87
C ARG A 142 -3.76 13.11 -15.04
N MET A 143 -3.22 14.28 -14.76
CA MET A 143 -2.63 15.19 -15.75
C MET A 143 -1.39 15.87 -15.17
N ARG A 144 -0.50 16.35 -16.04
CA ARG A 144 0.65 17.14 -15.58
C ARG A 144 0.17 18.49 -15.10
N LEU A 145 0.85 19.09 -14.12
CA LEU A 145 0.45 20.39 -13.57
C LEU A 145 0.39 21.53 -14.62
N ARG A 146 1.13 21.40 -15.72
CA ARG A 146 1.09 22.36 -16.83
C ARG A 146 -0.12 22.24 -17.76
N ASP A 147 -0.80 21.09 -17.76
CA ASP A 147 -1.89 20.76 -18.68
C ASP A 147 -3.26 21.07 -18.03
#